data_AF-A0A970YF68-F1
#
_entry.id   AF-A0A970YF68-F1
#
_cell.length_a   1.000
_cell.length_b   1.000
_cell.length_c   1.000
_cell.angle_alpha   90.00
_cell.angle_beta   90.00
_cell.angle_gamma   90.00
#
_symmetry.space_group_name_H-M   'P 1'
#
loop_
_entity.id
_entity.type
_entity.pdbx_description
1 polymer ?
#
loop_
_entity_poly.entity_id
_entity_poly.type
_entity_poly.pdbx_seq_one_letter_code
_entity_poly.pdbx_strand_id
1 'polypeptide(L)'
;MSGGKHRERAGGGAGEWLLFVLLVGLAFLLVFALAERAGQRERLLEVPTAAPVVPAMALSDRQDWLENGALRFTAGGQPAPTGWQAFAVTEGGAHIYRATGESFLRLECVEETCIAGLWQRLPDLEAGDYLFEADVYLEPGMVGVVSARLGYDGAGGVDPLDPEVQWSERARAQGWQRLHLDVQEDGGAGTAFLVLDVLSPAADCRVAGVRLLGPPGVGRVEITATPSPRPAAAGTDVEFRAAYLSLAGLDLADETELVSLLDGLAAAHLNVVFVQARSDGLAYYDSPLEPAAPAIAAEGGGVRWDPLARAVALGHERGLQVYAWLEALPVWPDGPDAPEPPPGHLLRGGTQRLGEGWQQAEPYLGRILASPAAAPVRAYLASTCADVAKRYGVDGLHLSGLLVTGMDGEAADSALTALLLEAVTQARAERPNLLVSVAAESGPVPDEGEAPVVQGLSPTGAWWSARLVDVVTVEFGAGAPASEAWQGLGGPVLSVLDVRASFTALADDIHAARKSGAVGIVLDDAAALRAAGHSERLAAGPFTRRALVPPALAG
;
A
#
# COMPACT_ATOMS: atom_id res chain seq x y z
N MET A 1 -56.51 71.61 37.28
CA MET A 1 -56.72 72.05 35.89
C MET A 1 -56.10 71.01 34.97
N SER A 2 -56.85 70.56 33.95
CA SER A 2 -56.51 69.56 32.93
C SER A 2 -56.29 68.14 33.46
N GLY A 3 -57.06 67.09 33.12
CA GLY A 3 -57.84 66.83 31.90
C GLY A 3 -57.24 65.61 31.20
N GLY A 4 -58.02 64.54 31.00
CA GLY A 4 -57.57 63.40 30.19
C GLY A 4 -58.22 62.06 30.51
N LYS A 5 -59.43 61.85 29.98
CA LYS A 5 -60.06 60.53 29.83
C LYS A 5 -59.18 59.61 28.96
N HIS A 6 -59.13 58.32 29.26
CA HIS A 6 -59.46 57.22 28.33
C HIS A 6 -59.26 55.88 29.08
N ARG A 7 -60.33 55.19 29.48
CA ARG A 7 -61.13 54.20 28.72
C ARG A 7 -60.42 52.84 28.63
N GLU A 8 -61.07 51.85 29.23
CA GLU A 8 -60.74 50.43 29.26
C GLU A 8 -60.28 49.88 27.90
N ARG A 9 -59.23 49.06 27.94
CA ARG A 9 -59.16 47.82 27.16
C ARG A 9 -58.67 46.71 28.07
N ALA A 10 -59.61 45.87 28.46
CA ALA A 10 -59.37 44.50 28.88
C ALA A 10 -58.70 43.71 27.75
N GLY A 11 -57.95 42.67 28.14
CA GLY A 11 -57.65 41.53 27.26
C GLY A 11 -56.28 41.58 26.59
N GLY A 12 -55.24 41.26 27.35
CA GLY A 12 -53.88 41.07 26.81
C GLY A 12 -52.97 40.63 27.94
N GLY A 13 -53.07 39.38 28.37
CA GLY A 13 -52.25 38.90 29.49
C GLY A 13 -52.27 37.38 29.62
N ALA A 14 -53.39 36.75 29.30
CA ALA A 14 -53.44 35.28 29.17
C ALA A 14 -53.07 34.80 27.77
N GLY A 15 -53.51 35.51 26.72
CA GLY A 15 -53.31 35.09 25.32
C GLY A 15 -51.85 35.18 24.85
N GLU A 16 -51.13 36.24 25.22
CA GLU A 16 -49.70 36.40 24.87
C GLU A 16 -48.81 35.44 25.66
N TRP A 17 -49.15 35.17 26.92
CA TRP A 17 -48.51 34.12 27.71
C TRP A 17 -48.80 32.72 27.16
N LEU A 18 -50.03 32.45 26.73
CA LEU A 18 -50.37 31.19 26.05
C LEU A 18 -49.61 31.04 24.74
N LEU A 19 -49.48 32.13 23.96
CA LEU A 19 -48.77 32.12 22.70
C LEU A 19 -47.27 31.90 22.91
N PHE A 20 -46.69 32.50 23.95
CA PHE A 20 -45.29 32.29 24.33
C PHE A 20 -45.04 30.83 24.79
N VAL A 21 -45.92 30.28 25.63
CA VAL A 21 -45.85 28.86 26.06
C VAL A 21 -46.05 27.91 24.89
N LEU A 22 -46.96 28.24 23.96
CA LEU A 22 -47.16 27.47 22.72
C LEU A 22 -45.95 27.54 21.80
N LEU A 23 -45.31 28.70 21.65
CA LEU A 23 -44.12 28.85 20.81
C LEU A 23 -42.89 28.15 21.40
N VAL A 24 -42.69 28.23 22.72
CA VAL A 24 -41.65 27.48 23.42
C VAL A 24 -41.93 25.99 23.35
N GLY A 25 -43.18 25.56 23.54
CA GLY A 25 -43.60 24.17 23.39
C GLY A 25 -43.43 23.65 21.95
N LEU A 26 -43.73 24.46 20.94
CA LEU A 26 -43.56 24.10 19.53
C LEU A 26 -42.07 24.03 19.16
N ALA A 27 -41.24 24.95 19.67
CA ALA A 27 -39.79 24.91 19.50
C ALA A 27 -39.18 23.67 20.18
N PHE A 28 -39.66 23.32 21.38
CA PHE A 28 -39.25 22.11 22.07
C PHE A 28 -39.68 20.85 21.32
N LEU A 29 -40.91 20.81 20.80
CA LEU A 29 -41.40 19.73 19.93
C LEU A 29 -40.63 19.65 18.60
N LEU A 30 -40.19 20.78 18.04
CA LEU A 30 -39.38 20.80 16.81
C LEU A 30 -37.96 20.29 17.07
N VAL A 31 -37.35 20.67 18.19
CA VAL A 31 -36.05 20.14 18.64
C VAL A 31 -36.17 18.66 18.98
N PHE A 32 -37.27 18.23 19.61
CA PHE A 32 -37.53 16.83 19.91
C PHE A 32 -37.80 16.00 18.64
N ALA A 33 -38.55 16.53 17.67
CA ALA A 33 -38.79 15.89 16.39
C ALA A 33 -37.53 15.86 15.50
N LEU A 34 -36.64 16.85 15.61
CA LEU A 34 -35.33 16.86 14.95
C LEU A 34 -34.35 15.90 15.65
N ALA A 35 -34.40 15.78 16.98
CA ALA A 35 -33.68 14.77 17.75
C ALA A 35 -34.20 13.35 17.49
N GLU A 36 -35.51 13.16 17.30
CA GLU A 36 -36.10 11.89 16.84
C GLU A 36 -35.72 11.58 15.38
N ARG A 37 -35.60 12.58 14.50
CA ARG A 37 -35.09 12.38 13.13
C ARG A 37 -33.59 12.09 13.07
N ALA A 38 -32.80 12.64 13.99
CA ALA A 38 -31.38 12.32 14.13
C ALA A 38 -31.16 10.99 14.88
N GLY A 39 -32.08 10.59 15.76
CA GLY A 39 -32.09 9.34 16.51
C GLY A 39 -32.79 8.16 15.82
N GLN A 40 -33.49 8.40 14.71
CA GLN A 40 -34.06 7.34 13.85
C GLN A 40 -33.27 7.16 12.56
N ARG A 41 -32.03 6.68 12.71
CA ARG A 41 -31.37 5.90 11.66
C ARG A 41 -30.48 4.78 12.21
N GLU A 42 -30.95 4.10 13.25
CA GLU A 42 -30.54 2.73 13.54
C GLU A 42 -31.79 1.90 13.79
N ARG A 43 -32.34 1.33 12.71
CA ARG A 43 -33.22 0.17 12.85
C ARG A 43 -32.33 -1.01 13.22
N LEU A 44 -32.36 -1.32 14.51
CA LEU A 44 -32.08 -2.64 15.06
C LEU A 44 -32.85 -3.68 14.23
N LEU A 45 -32.13 -4.43 13.42
CA LEU A 45 -32.50 -5.82 13.16
C LEU A 45 -32.25 -6.55 14.48
N GLU A 46 -33.34 -7.00 15.11
CA GLU A 46 -33.29 -8.02 16.15
C GLU A 46 -32.57 -9.23 15.55
N VAL A 47 -31.31 -9.41 15.94
CA VAL A 47 -30.65 -10.71 15.82
C VAL A 47 -31.21 -11.55 16.97
N PRO A 48 -31.86 -12.69 16.70
CA PRO A 48 -32.29 -13.57 17.76
C PRO A 48 -31.07 -13.98 18.57
N THR A 49 -31.17 -13.83 19.88
CA THR A 49 -30.38 -14.57 20.86
C THR A 49 -30.69 -16.06 20.70
N ALA A 50 -30.05 -16.68 19.73
CA ALA A 50 -29.60 -18.05 19.92
C ALA A 50 -28.24 -17.92 20.59
N ALA A 51 -28.19 -18.18 21.90
CA ALA A 51 -26.97 -18.74 22.43
C ALA A 51 -26.62 -19.93 21.52
N PRO A 52 -25.40 -20.05 20.99
CA PRO A 52 -24.98 -21.36 20.53
C PRO A 52 -25.11 -22.24 21.77
N VAL A 53 -26.09 -23.13 21.77
CA VAL A 53 -26.04 -24.33 22.59
C VAL A 53 -24.89 -25.13 21.99
N VAL A 54 -23.67 -24.71 22.29
CA VAL A 54 -22.56 -25.65 22.35
C VAL A 54 -23.02 -26.60 23.47
N PRO A 55 -23.25 -27.89 23.18
CA PRO A 55 -23.53 -28.82 24.25
C PRO A 55 -22.43 -28.62 25.29
N ALA A 56 -22.81 -28.49 26.56
CA ALA A 56 -21.86 -28.42 27.65
C ALA A 56 -21.07 -29.73 27.70
N MET A 57 -20.07 -29.88 26.82
CA MET A 57 -18.91 -30.70 27.09
C MET A 57 -18.27 -30.06 28.31
N ALA A 58 -18.11 -30.88 29.34
CA ALA A 58 -17.93 -30.42 30.69
C ALA A 58 -16.77 -29.43 30.80
N LEU A 59 -17.04 -28.28 31.42
CA LEU A 59 -16.05 -27.30 31.90
C LEU A 59 -14.95 -27.92 32.80
N SER A 60 -15.07 -29.21 33.15
CA SER A 60 -14.04 -29.98 33.85
C SER A 60 -12.79 -30.25 33.03
N ASP A 61 -12.85 -30.10 31.71
CA ASP A 61 -11.79 -30.50 30.80
C ASP A 61 -11.01 -29.28 30.26
N ARG A 62 -10.93 -28.19 31.05
CA ARG A 62 -10.17 -26.95 30.74
C ARG A 62 -8.71 -27.18 30.37
N GLN A 63 -8.11 -28.27 30.85
CA GLN A 63 -6.74 -28.66 30.54
C GLN A 63 -6.66 -29.47 29.23
N ASP A 64 -7.77 -30.06 28.80
CA ASP A 64 -7.88 -30.92 27.63
C ASP A 64 -8.32 -30.18 26.36
N TRP A 65 -8.61 -28.87 26.41
CA TRP A 65 -8.86 -28.09 25.18
C TRP A 65 -7.66 -28.12 24.23
N LEU A 66 -6.46 -28.34 24.77
CA LEU A 66 -5.21 -28.52 24.04
C LEU A 66 -4.95 -29.98 23.61
N GLU A 67 -5.66 -30.97 24.16
CA GLU A 67 -5.42 -32.40 23.93
C GLU A 67 -6.59 -33.16 23.26
N ASN A 68 -7.85 -32.76 23.48
CA ASN A 68 -9.06 -33.51 23.11
C ASN A 68 -9.93 -32.91 21.99
N GLY A 69 -9.68 -31.67 21.55
CA GLY A 69 -10.03 -31.32 20.18
C GLY A 69 -9.02 -32.02 19.29
N ALA A 70 -9.33 -33.20 18.76
CA ALA A 70 -8.39 -34.05 18.02
C ALA A 70 -7.89 -33.38 16.71
N LEU A 71 -7.06 -32.35 16.85
CA LEU A 71 -6.43 -31.59 15.79
C LEU A 71 -5.42 -32.50 15.12
N ARG A 72 -5.80 -33.05 13.97
CA ARG A 72 -4.87 -33.79 13.12
C ARG A 72 -4.00 -32.81 12.36
N PHE A 73 -2.80 -32.57 12.86
CA PHE A 73 -1.74 -31.91 12.10
C PHE A 73 -1.28 -32.83 10.96
N THR A 74 -1.79 -32.64 9.75
CA THR A 74 -1.26 -33.32 8.56
C THR A 74 -0.08 -32.52 8.01
N ALA A 75 1.09 -33.14 8.05
CA ALA A 75 2.37 -32.51 7.79
C ALA A 75 2.65 -32.32 6.29
N GLY A 76 2.78 -31.06 5.88
CA GLY A 76 3.99 -30.59 5.21
C GLY A 76 5.18 -30.36 6.17
N GLY A 77 5.07 -30.75 7.45
CA GLY A 77 6.20 -31.09 8.32
C GLY A 77 6.95 -29.95 9.02
N GLN A 78 6.31 -28.82 9.33
CA GLN A 78 6.96 -27.68 10.00
C GLN A 78 6.09 -27.09 11.14
N PRO A 79 6.70 -26.60 12.23
CA PRO A 79 5.98 -26.04 13.39
C PRO A 79 5.30 -24.69 13.07
N ALA A 80 4.31 -24.30 13.89
CA ALA A 80 3.69 -22.97 13.88
C ALA A 80 4.75 -21.84 14.04
N PRO A 81 4.42 -20.58 13.72
CA PRO A 81 5.32 -19.44 13.92
C PRO A 81 5.92 -19.46 15.33
N THR A 82 7.20 -19.11 15.47
CA THR A 82 7.97 -19.33 16.71
C THR A 82 7.25 -18.75 17.93
N GLY A 83 6.80 -19.62 18.84
CA GLY A 83 6.15 -19.27 20.10
C GLY A 83 4.61 -19.18 20.09
N TRP A 84 3.96 -19.26 18.93
CA TRP A 84 2.49 -19.30 18.82
C TRP A 84 1.98 -20.74 18.70
N GLN A 85 0.87 -21.03 19.38
CA GLN A 85 0.21 -22.33 19.38
C GLN A 85 -1.23 -22.20 18.87
N ALA A 86 -1.62 -23.10 17.98
CA ALA A 86 -2.99 -23.17 17.47
C ALA A 86 -3.92 -23.89 18.46
N PHE A 87 -5.18 -23.48 18.51
CA PHE A 87 -6.21 -24.14 19.32
C PHE A 87 -7.58 -24.09 18.62
N ALA A 88 -8.47 -25.03 18.99
CA ALA A 88 -9.87 -25.04 18.59
C ALA A 88 -10.74 -25.62 19.72
N VAL A 89 -11.96 -25.10 19.87
CA VAL A 89 -12.90 -25.49 20.95
C VAL A 89 -13.79 -26.68 20.57
N THR A 90 -13.89 -27.04 19.28
CA THR A 90 -14.62 -28.23 18.78
C THR A 90 -13.70 -29.10 17.91
N GLU A 91 -14.14 -30.31 17.54
CA GLU A 91 -13.36 -31.18 16.62
C GLU A 91 -13.12 -30.49 15.26
N GLY A 92 -11.89 -30.61 14.75
CA GLY A 92 -11.39 -29.84 13.61
C GLY A 92 -9.99 -30.27 13.15
N GLY A 93 -9.57 -29.75 12.00
CA GLY A 93 -8.21 -29.82 11.48
C GLY A 93 -7.55 -28.45 11.52
N ALA A 94 -6.27 -28.40 11.91
CA ALA A 94 -5.45 -27.21 11.72
C ALA A 94 -4.34 -27.55 10.72
N HIS A 95 -4.30 -26.78 9.64
CA HIS A 95 -3.40 -27.02 8.54
C HIS A 95 -2.55 -25.77 8.31
N ILE A 96 -1.24 -25.91 8.49
CA ILE A 96 -0.30 -24.88 8.09
C ILE A 96 -0.07 -25.04 6.60
N TYR A 97 -0.66 -24.15 5.81
CA TYR A 97 -0.46 -24.13 4.38
C TYR A 97 0.79 -23.32 4.04
N ARG A 98 1.60 -23.91 3.16
CA ARG A 98 2.65 -23.20 2.45
C ARG A 98 2.24 -23.01 1.00
N ALA A 99 1.88 -21.79 0.66
CA ALA A 99 1.85 -21.34 -0.72
C ALA A 99 3.06 -20.42 -0.90
N THR A 100 3.88 -20.67 -1.93
CA THR A 100 4.89 -19.70 -2.41
C THR A 100 5.77 -19.06 -1.33
N GLY A 101 6.31 -19.86 -0.39
CA GLY A 101 7.26 -19.39 0.63
C GLY A 101 6.64 -18.77 1.89
N GLU A 102 5.32 -18.71 2.00
CA GLU A 102 4.60 -18.13 3.15
C GLU A 102 3.92 -19.23 3.97
N SER A 103 3.93 -19.12 5.30
CA SER A 103 3.22 -20.06 6.19
C SER A 103 2.01 -19.38 6.81
N PHE A 104 0.80 -19.87 6.55
CA PHE A 104 -0.41 -19.40 7.22
C PHE A 104 -1.20 -20.57 7.79
N LEU A 105 -1.89 -20.31 8.89
CA LEU A 105 -2.73 -21.30 9.56
C LEU A 105 -4.14 -21.25 8.97
N ARG A 106 -4.57 -22.35 8.35
CA ARG A 106 -5.97 -22.63 8.03
C ARG A 106 -6.57 -23.48 9.14
N LEU A 107 -7.76 -23.11 9.59
CA LEU A 107 -8.53 -23.84 10.59
C LEU A 107 -9.77 -24.40 9.91
N GLU A 108 -9.91 -25.72 9.91
CA GLU A 108 -11.06 -26.43 9.37
C GLU A 108 -11.86 -27.00 10.53
N CYS A 109 -13.12 -26.61 10.67
CA CYS A 109 -14.00 -27.16 11.71
C CYS A 109 -14.95 -28.21 11.13
N VAL A 110 -15.21 -29.26 11.91
CA VAL A 110 -16.11 -30.36 11.51
C VAL A 110 -17.57 -30.05 11.84
N GLU A 111 -17.83 -29.21 12.86
CA GLU A 111 -19.18 -28.82 13.30
C GLU A 111 -19.60 -27.42 12.79
N GLU A 112 -20.91 -27.10 12.89
CA GLU A 112 -21.51 -25.88 12.34
C GLU A 112 -21.00 -24.57 12.97
N THR A 113 -20.49 -24.62 14.20
CA THR A 113 -19.88 -23.46 14.88
C THR A 113 -18.72 -23.88 15.76
N CYS A 114 -17.55 -23.28 15.54
CA CYS A 114 -16.39 -23.46 16.41
C CYS A 114 -15.71 -22.12 16.75
N ILE A 115 -14.91 -22.11 17.81
CA ILE A 115 -13.97 -21.03 18.15
C ILE A 115 -12.57 -21.60 17.96
N ALA A 116 -11.74 -20.90 17.20
CA ALA A 116 -10.38 -21.33 16.94
C ALA A 116 -9.45 -20.13 16.76
N GLY A 117 -8.15 -20.34 16.97
CA GLY A 117 -7.20 -19.23 16.92
C GLY A 117 -5.77 -19.61 17.27
N LEU A 118 -5.01 -18.59 17.62
CA LEU A 118 -3.61 -18.67 18.05
C LEU A 118 -3.45 -18.08 19.45
N TRP A 119 -2.56 -18.65 20.25
CA TRP A 119 -2.17 -18.09 21.55
C TRP A 119 -0.66 -18.17 21.77
N GLN A 120 -0.13 -17.28 22.60
CA GLN A 120 1.28 -17.27 23.00
C GLN A 120 1.43 -16.74 24.43
N ARG A 121 2.27 -17.41 25.24
CA ARG A 121 2.72 -16.85 26.53
C ARG A 121 3.74 -15.75 26.28
N LEU A 122 3.56 -14.65 26.98
CA LEU A 122 4.47 -13.51 26.97
C LEU A 122 5.52 -13.67 28.08
N PRO A 123 6.73 -13.11 27.87
CA PRO A 123 7.65 -12.90 28.98
C PRO A 123 7.03 -11.94 30.02
N ASP A 124 7.54 -11.98 31.26
CA ASP A 124 7.09 -11.07 32.33
C ASP A 124 7.21 -9.62 31.86
N LEU A 125 6.07 -8.93 31.75
CA LEU A 125 5.99 -7.53 31.39
C LEU A 125 6.28 -6.67 32.62
N GLU A 126 6.86 -5.50 32.40
CA GLU A 126 6.99 -4.49 33.46
C GLU A 126 5.65 -3.77 33.66
N ALA A 127 5.50 -3.03 34.76
CA ALA A 127 4.31 -2.22 34.93
C ALA A 127 4.31 -1.05 33.95
N GLY A 128 3.22 -0.86 33.19
CA GLY A 128 3.11 0.21 32.21
C GLY A 128 1.94 0.07 31.24
N ASP A 129 1.82 1.03 30.34
CA ASP A 129 0.84 1.02 29.26
C ASP A 129 1.41 0.29 28.04
N TYR A 130 0.67 -0.67 27.51
CA TYR A 130 1.05 -1.51 26.38
C TYR A 130 0.03 -1.42 25.27
N LEU A 131 0.50 -1.39 24.01
CA LEU A 131 -0.35 -1.51 22.84
C LEU A 131 -0.05 -2.83 22.13
N PHE A 132 -1.04 -3.71 22.09
CA PHE A 132 -1.00 -4.93 21.29
C PHE A 132 -1.59 -4.64 19.90
N GLU A 133 -0.87 -5.02 18.85
CA GLU A 133 -1.31 -4.91 17.46
C GLU A 133 -1.35 -6.29 16.81
N ALA A 134 -2.39 -6.59 16.03
CA ALA A 134 -2.44 -7.83 15.23
C ALA A 134 -2.96 -7.56 13.83
N ASP A 135 -2.35 -8.17 12.81
CA ASP A 135 -2.84 -8.09 11.44
C ASP A 135 -3.63 -9.36 11.10
N VAL A 136 -4.89 -9.21 10.70
CA VAL A 136 -5.81 -10.30 10.36
C VAL A 136 -6.36 -10.10 8.96
N TYR A 137 -6.52 -11.18 8.20
CA TYR A 137 -7.15 -11.14 6.89
C TYR A 137 -8.42 -11.99 6.85
N LEU A 138 -9.56 -11.36 6.54
CA LEU A 138 -10.86 -12.03 6.42
C LEU A 138 -11.24 -12.18 4.93
N GLU A 139 -11.38 -13.42 4.44
CA GLU A 139 -11.63 -13.70 3.02
C GLU A 139 -13.05 -13.29 2.56
N PRO A 140 -13.20 -12.71 1.34
CA PRO A 140 -14.52 -12.40 0.76
C PRO A 140 -15.33 -13.64 0.35
N GLY A 141 -16.63 -13.64 0.65
CA GLY A 141 -17.61 -14.55 0.02
C GLY A 141 -17.84 -15.91 0.69
N MET A 142 -17.20 -16.19 1.83
CA MET A 142 -17.37 -17.45 2.56
C MET A 142 -18.43 -17.31 3.66
N VAL A 143 -19.40 -18.21 3.69
CA VAL A 143 -20.43 -18.26 4.74
C VAL A 143 -19.73 -18.70 6.02
N GLY A 144 -19.88 -17.90 7.08
CA GLY A 144 -19.54 -18.24 8.46
C GLY A 144 -18.10 -17.98 8.90
N VAL A 145 -17.49 -16.85 8.56
CA VAL A 145 -16.46 -16.23 9.42
C VAL A 145 -16.95 -14.82 9.68
N VAL A 146 -17.32 -14.52 10.92
CA VAL A 146 -18.04 -13.27 11.20
C VAL A 146 -17.15 -12.24 11.88
N SER A 147 -16.16 -12.67 12.68
CA SER A 147 -15.24 -11.72 13.31
C SER A 147 -13.91 -12.29 13.81
N ALA A 148 -12.89 -11.43 13.88
CA ALA A 148 -11.64 -11.69 14.59
C ALA A 148 -11.43 -10.70 15.75
N ARG A 149 -10.74 -11.15 16.82
CA ARG A 149 -10.39 -10.32 17.98
C ARG A 149 -9.00 -10.65 18.53
N LEU A 150 -8.31 -9.60 18.97
CA LEU A 150 -7.07 -9.67 19.73
C LEU A 150 -7.41 -9.63 21.21
N GLY A 151 -6.85 -10.53 22.00
CA GLY A 151 -7.10 -10.64 23.43
C GLY A 151 -5.82 -10.70 24.25
N TYR A 152 -5.91 -10.29 25.51
CA TYR A 152 -4.82 -10.35 26.47
C TYR A 152 -5.32 -10.72 27.86
N ASP A 153 -4.59 -11.62 28.54
CA ASP A 153 -4.79 -11.99 29.94
C ASP A 153 -3.51 -11.75 30.76
N GLY A 154 -3.60 -10.85 31.74
CA GLY A 154 -2.50 -10.47 32.63
C GLY A 154 -2.23 -11.47 33.77
N ALA A 155 -3.06 -12.50 33.93
CA ALA A 155 -2.82 -13.59 34.87
C ALA A 155 -2.00 -14.74 34.26
N GLY A 156 -1.68 -14.68 32.96
CA GLY A 156 -0.94 -15.72 32.24
C GLY A 156 -1.75 -16.99 31.97
N GLY A 157 -3.08 -16.90 31.94
CA GLY A 157 -3.99 -18.00 31.62
C GLY A 157 -3.95 -18.39 30.14
N VAL A 158 -4.54 -19.52 29.78
CA VAL A 158 -4.57 -20.05 28.40
C VAL A 158 -6.00 -20.26 27.88
N ASP A 159 -7.00 -19.79 28.63
CA ASP A 159 -8.42 -19.92 28.31
C ASP A 159 -8.92 -18.62 27.64
N PRO A 160 -9.12 -18.60 26.30
CA PRO A 160 -9.63 -17.44 25.60
C PRO A 160 -11.11 -17.16 25.89
N LEU A 161 -11.80 -17.97 26.69
CA LEU A 161 -13.16 -17.67 27.16
C LEU A 161 -13.18 -17.18 28.61
N ASP A 162 -12.02 -16.96 29.23
CA ASP A 162 -11.96 -16.37 30.56
C ASP A 162 -12.56 -14.95 30.55
N PRO A 163 -13.52 -14.64 31.44
CA PRO A 163 -14.14 -13.32 31.50
C PRO A 163 -13.16 -12.19 31.85
N GLU A 164 -11.98 -12.51 32.39
CA GLU A 164 -10.93 -11.52 32.72
C GLU A 164 -10.06 -11.15 31.51
N VAL A 165 -10.19 -11.86 30.37
CA VAL A 165 -9.48 -11.52 29.14
C VAL A 165 -9.98 -10.18 28.59
N GLN A 166 -9.05 -9.26 28.39
CA GLN A 166 -9.31 -7.99 27.72
C GLN A 166 -9.31 -8.19 26.20
N TRP A 167 -10.24 -7.55 25.49
CA TRP A 167 -10.45 -7.76 24.06
C TRP A 167 -10.39 -6.46 23.27
N SER A 168 -9.78 -6.51 22.08
CA SER A 168 -9.91 -5.48 21.06
C SER A 168 -11.33 -5.39 20.53
N GLU A 169 -11.60 -4.35 19.76
CA GLU A 169 -12.76 -4.34 18.86
C GLU A 169 -12.73 -5.55 17.89
N ARG A 170 -13.92 -5.94 17.43
CA ARG A 170 -14.08 -7.03 16.45
C ARG A 170 -13.79 -6.52 15.05
N ALA A 171 -12.80 -7.11 14.37
CA ALA A 171 -12.69 -7.00 12.92
C ALA A 171 -13.83 -7.81 12.29
N ARG A 172 -14.63 -7.16 11.44
CA ARG A 172 -15.77 -7.77 10.72
C ARG A 172 -15.74 -7.49 9.22
N ALA A 173 -14.82 -6.63 8.77
CA ALA A 173 -14.69 -6.25 7.37
C ALA A 173 -13.79 -7.24 6.63
N GLN A 174 -14.12 -7.50 5.37
CA GLN A 174 -13.31 -8.33 4.49
C GLN A 174 -11.97 -7.64 4.19
N GLY A 175 -10.94 -8.43 3.93
CA GLY A 175 -9.60 -7.94 3.64
C GLY A 175 -8.71 -7.87 4.89
N TRP A 176 -7.57 -7.19 4.74
CA TRP A 176 -6.62 -6.97 5.84
C TRP A 176 -7.19 -5.97 6.84
N GLN A 177 -7.06 -6.29 8.12
CA GLN A 177 -7.52 -5.51 9.24
C GLN A 177 -6.45 -5.52 10.30
N ARG A 178 -6.14 -4.35 10.86
CA ARG A 178 -5.29 -4.24 12.03
C ARG A 178 -6.15 -4.08 13.28
N LEU A 179 -5.92 -4.95 14.25
CA LEU A 179 -6.55 -4.93 15.56
C LEU A 179 -5.60 -4.30 16.56
N HIS A 180 -6.10 -3.36 17.37
CA HIS A 180 -5.37 -2.72 18.45
C HIS A 180 -6.02 -3.05 19.79
N LEU A 181 -5.22 -3.30 20.81
CA LEU A 181 -5.67 -3.47 22.19
C LEU A 181 -4.69 -2.74 23.12
N ASP A 182 -5.15 -1.65 23.71
CA ASP A 182 -4.44 -0.94 24.77
C ASP A 182 -4.69 -1.65 26.11
N VAL A 183 -3.61 -1.96 26.82
CA VAL A 183 -3.64 -2.66 28.12
C VAL A 183 -2.74 -1.93 29.09
N GLN A 184 -3.25 -1.68 30.30
CA GLN A 184 -2.43 -1.22 31.41
C GLN A 184 -2.07 -2.41 32.29
N GLU A 185 -0.77 -2.70 32.41
CA GLU A 185 -0.27 -3.82 33.21
C GLU A 185 0.42 -3.31 34.48
N ASP A 186 0.18 -4.00 35.59
CA ASP A 186 0.89 -3.79 36.86
C ASP A 186 2.19 -4.62 36.94
N GLY A 187 2.51 -5.34 35.87
CA GLY A 187 3.68 -6.18 35.69
C GLY A 187 3.45 -7.66 36.02
N GLY A 188 4.13 -8.55 35.30
CA GLY A 188 3.99 -10.01 35.45
C GLY A 188 3.80 -10.75 34.13
N ALA A 189 3.59 -12.07 34.22
CA ALA A 189 3.39 -12.94 33.06
C ALA A 189 2.01 -12.70 32.44
N GLY A 190 1.94 -12.67 31.11
CA GLY A 190 0.68 -12.55 30.38
C GLY A 190 0.54 -13.57 29.25
N THR A 191 -0.67 -13.68 28.71
CA THR A 191 -0.93 -14.46 27.49
C THR A 191 -1.67 -13.61 26.48
N ALA A 192 -1.19 -13.61 25.24
CA ALA A 192 -1.87 -12.98 24.11
C ALA A 192 -2.67 -14.03 23.32
N PHE A 193 -3.85 -13.64 22.87
CA PHE A 193 -4.77 -14.46 22.09
C PHE A 193 -5.15 -13.76 20.80
N LEU A 194 -5.30 -14.53 19.72
CA LEU A 194 -5.91 -14.07 18.49
C LEU A 194 -6.99 -15.07 18.08
N VAL A 195 -8.24 -14.64 18.19
CA VAL A 195 -9.41 -15.51 18.09
C VAL A 195 -10.22 -15.18 16.84
N LEU A 196 -10.63 -16.23 16.15
CA LEU A 196 -11.60 -16.19 15.06
C LEU A 196 -12.92 -16.76 15.60
N ASP A 197 -13.94 -15.89 15.69
CA ASP A 197 -15.24 -16.23 16.24
C ASP A 197 -16.18 -16.76 15.15
N VAL A 198 -16.86 -17.88 15.43
CA VAL A 198 -17.93 -18.47 14.61
C VAL A 198 -17.42 -18.83 13.21
N LEU A 199 -16.75 -19.97 13.10
CA LEU A 199 -16.38 -20.58 11.82
C LEU A 199 -17.49 -21.53 11.33
N SER A 200 -17.83 -21.47 10.04
CA SER A 200 -18.63 -22.46 9.31
C SER A 200 -17.72 -23.56 8.74
N PRO A 201 -18.25 -24.75 8.46
CA PRO A 201 -17.55 -25.76 7.68
C PRO A 201 -17.02 -25.15 6.37
N ALA A 202 -15.72 -25.33 6.10
CA ALA A 202 -14.97 -24.79 4.96
C ALA A 202 -14.53 -23.32 5.01
N ALA A 203 -14.47 -22.68 6.18
CA ALA A 203 -13.89 -21.35 6.33
C ALA A 203 -12.37 -21.29 6.06
N ASP A 204 -11.95 -20.36 5.18
CA ASP A 204 -10.53 -20.06 4.92
C ASP A 204 -10.17 -18.71 5.57
N CYS A 205 -9.56 -18.77 6.75
CA CYS A 205 -9.08 -17.58 7.46
C CYS A 205 -7.56 -17.52 7.45
N ARG A 206 -7.00 -16.33 7.27
CA ARG A 206 -5.54 -16.12 7.34
C ARG A 206 -5.21 -15.15 8.46
N VAL A 207 -4.32 -15.58 9.33
CA VAL A 207 -3.92 -14.84 10.53
C VAL A 207 -2.42 -14.53 10.44
N ALA A 208 -2.04 -13.26 10.63
CA ALA A 208 -0.66 -12.82 10.55
C ALA A 208 -0.20 -12.09 11.82
N GLY A 209 -0.09 -12.86 12.91
CA GLY A 209 0.72 -12.52 14.09
C GLY A 209 0.22 -11.34 14.95
N VAL A 210 0.81 -11.23 16.14
CA VAL A 210 0.59 -10.14 17.10
C VAL A 210 1.94 -9.50 17.43
N ARG A 211 1.98 -8.17 17.52
CA ARG A 211 3.11 -7.36 17.93
C ARG A 211 2.76 -6.63 19.23
N LEU A 212 3.71 -6.56 20.17
CA LEU A 212 3.59 -5.78 21.39
C LEU A 212 4.44 -4.52 21.27
N LEU A 213 3.80 -3.36 21.34
CA LEU A 213 4.43 -2.06 21.45
C LEU A 213 4.44 -1.70 22.94
N GLY A 214 5.61 -1.76 23.57
CA GLY A 214 5.81 -1.50 25.00
C GLY A 214 5.62 -0.02 25.40
N PRO A 215 5.70 0.29 26.71
CA PRO A 215 5.44 1.61 27.24
C PRO A 215 6.40 2.66 26.66
N PRO A 216 5.91 3.90 26.42
CA PRO A 216 6.72 4.95 25.82
C PRO A 216 7.96 5.23 26.67
N GLY A 217 9.14 4.88 26.14
CA GLY A 217 10.45 5.15 26.75
C GLY A 217 11.28 3.91 27.12
N VAL A 218 10.67 2.73 27.19
CA VAL A 218 11.41 1.46 27.22
C VAL A 218 11.54 1.01 25.76
N GLY A 219 12.75 0.73 25.29
CA GLY A 219 13.00 0.31 23.91
C GLY A 219 12.06 -0.82 23.49
N ARG A 220 11.62 -0.82 22.22
CA ARG A 220 10.75 -1.86 21.64
C ARG A 220 11.13 -3.23 22.19
N VAL A 221 10.26 -3.83 23.00
CA VAL A 221 10.38 -5.26 23.32
C VAL A 221 9.96 -5.98 22.05
N GLU A 222 10.94 -6.30 21.20
CA GLU A 222 10.71 -7.10 20.00
C GLU A 222 10.35 -8.53 20.41
N ILE A 223 9.05 -8.78 20.58
CA ILE A 223 8.53 -10.14 20.48
C ILE A 223 8.71 -10.53 19.01
N THR A 224 9.69 -11.40 18.75
CA THR A 224 10.06 -11.83 17.40
C THR A 224 8.96 -12.75 16.85
N ALA A 225 7.86 -12.14 16.39
CA ALA A 225 6.98 -12.79 15.44
C ALA A 225 7.78 -12.98 14.14
N THR A 226 7.81 -14.22 13.64
CA THR A 226 8.30 -14.50 12.29
C THR A 226 7.68 -13.48 11.33
N PRO A 227 8.47 -12.82 10.46
CA PRO A 227 7.98 -11.73 9.62
C PRO A 227 6.69 -12.15 8.93
N SER A 228 5.69 -11.28 9.04
CA SER A 228 4.39 -11.42 8.40
C SER A 228 4.60 -11.99 7.00
N PRO A 229 3.91 -13.08 6.59
CA PRO A 229 3.95 -13.50 5.21
C PRO A 229 3.66 -12.28 4.33
N ARG A 230 4.44 -12.18 3.27
CA ARG A 230 4.23 -11.21 2.19
C ARG A 230 2.77 -11.37 1.72
N PRO A 231 2.13 -10.34 1.15
CA PRO A 231 1.02 -10.62 0.28
C PRO A 231 1.63 -11.39 -0.89
N ALA A 232 1.54 -12.72 -0.89
CA ALA A 232 1.32 -13.38 -2.16
C ALA A 232 0.09 -12.67 -2.73
N ALA A 233 0.30 -11.89 -3.80
CA ALA A 233 -0.78 -11.40 -4.63
C ALA A 233 -1.79 -12.55 -4.71
N ALA A 234 -2.99 -12.33 -4.16
CA ALA A 234 -4.01 -13.37 -4.04
C ALA A 234 -4.03 -14.13 -5.36
N GLY A 235 -3.82 -15.45 -5.29
CA GLY A 235 -3.59 -16.30 -6.45
C GLY A 235 -4.44 -15.89 -7.63
N THR A 236 -3.81 -15.16 -8.54
CA THR A 236 -4.25 -15.00 -9.90
C THR A 236 -2.99 -15.24 -10.71
N ASP A 237 -3.10 -16.09 -11.71
CA ASP A 237 -2.07 -16.45 -12.69
C ASP A 237 -1.69 -15.22 -13.57
N VAL A 238 -1.47 -14.04 -12.96
CA VAL A 238 -1.49 -12.73 -13.60
C VAL A 238 -0.09 -12.15 -13.62
N GLU A 239 0.58 -12.42 -14.72
CA GLU A 239 1.84 -11.81 -15.08
C GLU A 239 1.68 -10.28 -15.22
N PHE A 240 2.56 -9.53 -14.54
CA PHE A 240 2.72 -8.10 -14.80
C PHE A 240 3.29 -7.92 -16.21
N ARG A 241 2.59 -7.22 -17.09
CA ARG A 241 3.02 -6.90 -18.46
C ARG A 241 2.96 -5.40 -18.64
N ALA A 242 4.10 -4.77 -18.42
CA ALA A 242 4.26 -3.33 -18.42
C ALA A 242 5.02 -2.85 -19.66
N ALA A 243 4.92 -1.55 -19.94
CA ALA A 243 5.84 -0.83 -20.81
C ALA A 243 6.13 0.55 -20.24
N TYR A 244 7.35 1.04 -20.48
CA TYR A 244 7.67 2.46 -20.28
C TYR A 244 7.04 3.31 -21.38
N LEU A 245 6.46 4.45 -21.00
CA LEU A 245 5.95 5.46 -21.92
C LEU A 245 6.49 6.82 -21.46
N SER A 246 7.54 7.29 -22.13
CA SER A 246 8.12 8.60 -21.87
C SER A 246 7.29 9.70 -22.51
N LEU A 247 6.62 10.54 -21.72
CA LEU A 247 5.95 11.75 -22.22
C LEU A 247 6.97 12.79 -22.70
N ALA A 248 8.18 12.80 -22.14
CA ALA A 248 9.27 13.67 -22.58
C ALA A 248 9.72 13.40 -24.02
N GLY A 249 9.57 12.16 -24.48
CA GLY A 249 9.91 11.75 -25.85
C GLY A 249 8.81 11.93 -26.89
N LEU A 250 7.63 12.46 -26.54
CA LEU A 250 6.49 12.58 -27.46
C LEU A 250 6.30 14.01 -28.01
N ASP A 251 5.67 14.09 -29.18
CA ASP A 251 5.03 15.32 -29.62
C ASP A 251 3.68 15.50 -28.89
N LEU A 252 3.66 16.39 -27.91
CA LEU A 252 2.49 16.71 -27.09
C LEU A 252 1.75 17.96 -27.59
N ALA A 253 1.82 18.26 -28.90
CA ALA A 253 0.94 19.25 -29.52
C ALA A 253 -0.55 18.88 -29.35
N ASP A 254 -0.87 17.58 -29.41
CA ASP A 254 -2.19 17.01 -29.13
C ASP A 254 -2.07 15.58 -28.53
N GLU A 255 -3.19 14.90 -28.32
CA GLU A 255 -3.21 13.56 -27.71
C GLU A 255 -2.99 12.39 -28.68
N THR A 256 -2.78 12.65 -29.98
CA THR A 256 -2.77 11.62 -31.03
C THR A 256 -1.67 10.58 -30.81
N GLU A 257 -0.45 11.04 -30.49
CA GLU A 257 0.66 10.12 -30.26
C GLU A 257 0.46 9.29 -29.00
N LEU A 258 -0.01 9.91 -27.91
CA LEU A 258 -0.35 9.22 -26.67
C LEU A 258 -1.42 8.13 -26.89
N VAL A 259 -2.51 8.46 -27.59
CA VAL A 259 -3.58 7.50 -27.94
C VAL A 259 -3.01 6.34 -28.73
N SER A 260 -2.21 6.63 -29.78
CA SER A 260 -1.60 5.60 -30.62
C SER A 260 -0.70 4.64 -29.84
N LEU A 261 0.08 5.15 -28.89
CA LEU A 261 0.95 4.32 -28.06
C LEU A 261 0.11 3.44 -27.12
N LEU A 262 -0.88 3.99 -26.42
CA LEU A 262 -1.75 3.23 -25.52
C LEU A 262 -2.56 2.15 -26.26
N ASP A 263 -3.04 2.44 -27.48
CA ASP A 263 -3.66 1.45 -28.36
C ASP A 263 -2.70 0.31 -28.70
N GLY A 264 -1.44 0.65 -29.01
CA GLY A 264 -0.39 -0.32 -29.28
C GLY A 264 -0.08 -1.24 -28.09
N LEU A 265 -0.06 -0.69 -26.87
CA LEU A 265 0.12 -1.47 -25.64
C LEU A 265 -1.06 -2.41 -25.37
N ALA A 266 -2.28 -1.92 -25.54
CA ALA A 266 -3.49 -2.73 -25.38
C ALA A 266 -3.58 -3.85 -26.44
N ALA A 267 -3.19 -3.55 -27.68
CA ALA A 267 -3.10 -4.52 -28.78
C ALA A 267 -2.03 -5.58 -28.51
N ALA A 268 -0.95 -5.23 -27.78
CA ALA A 268 0.08 -6.15 -27.32
C ALA A 268 -0.32 -6.95 -26.06
N HIS A 269 -1.56 -6.82 -25.56
CA HIS A 269 -2.08 -7.56 -24.41
C HIS A 269 -1.36 -7.26 -23.07
N LEU A 270 -0.83 -6.03 -22.92
CA LEU A 270 -0.28 -5.52 -21.67
C LEU A 270 -1.40 -5.13 -20.69
N ASN A 271 -1.07 -5.04 -19.41
CA ASN A 271 -1.98 -4.67 -18.32
C ASN A 271 -1.48 -3.50 -17.46
N VAL A 272 -0.24 -3.04 -17.65
CA VAL A 272 0.35 -1.90 -16.92
C VAL A 272 1.09 -0.98 -17.90
N VAL A 273 1.10 0.32 -17.62
CA VAL A 273 1.97 1.29 -18.29
C VAL A 273 2.59 2.24 -17.28
N PHE A 274 3.90 2.46 -17.39
CA PHE A 274 4.66 3.43 -16.61
C PHE A 274 4.77 4.73 -17.41
N VAL A 275 3.92 5.71 -17.07
CA VAL A 275 3.79 6.97 -17.82
C VAL A 275 4.66 8.04 -17.17
N GLN A 276 5.68 8.53 -17.87
CA GLN A 276 6.63 9.51 -17.33
C GLN A 276 5.95 10.85 -17.06
N ALA A 277 5.55 11.09 -15.81
CA ALA A 277 4.91 12.31 -15.35
C ALA A 277 5.92 13.41 -14.99
N ARG A 278 7.14 13.04 -14.62
CA ARG A 278 8.21 13.98 -14.27
C ARG A 278 9.54 13.55 -14.89
N SER A 279 10.22 14.50 -15.51
CA SER A 279 11.59 14.36 -16.02
C SER A 279 12.33 15.68 -15.87
N ASP A 280 13.59 15.63 -15.44
CA ASP A 280 14.47 16.80 -15.29
C ASP A 280 13.79 18.02 -14.65
N GLY A 281 13.14 17.81 -13.50
CA GLY A 281 12.45 18.89 -12.77
C GLY A 281 11.29 19.56 -13.54
N LEU A 282 10.76 18.93 -14.59
CA LEU A 282 9.60 19.37 -15.34
C LEU A 282 8.42 18.43 -15.14
N ALA A 283 7.23 19.01 -14.99
CA ALA A 283 5.99 18.25 -14.94
C ALA A 283 5.38 18.08 -16.34
N TYR A 284 5.01 16.85 -16.67
CA TYR A 284 4.21 16.50 -17.85
C TYR A 284 2.72 16.37 -17.48
N TYR A 285 2.29 17.19 -16.53
CA TYR A 285 0.95 17.33 -15.98
C TYR A 285 0.78 18.73 -15.39
N ASP A 286 -0.46 19.13 -15.06
CA ASP A 286 -0.70 20.43 -14.42
C ASP A 286 -0.22 20.41 -12.96
N SER A 287 1.03 20.76 -12.70
CA SER A 287 1.66 20.71 -11.36
C SER A 287 1.65 22.08 -10.67
N PRO A 288 1.32 22.14 -9.36
CA PRO A 288 1.53 23.34 -8.56
C PRO A 288 2.96 23.45 -7.99
N LEU A 289 3.79 22.41 -8.14
CA LEU A 289 5.12 22.30 -7.50
C LEU A 289 6.28 22.49 -8.48
N GLU A 290 6.15 21.90 -9.67
CA GLU A 290 7.13 21.95 -10.76
C GLU A 290 6.56 22.77 -11.92
N PRO A 291 7.40 23.51 -12.67
CA PRO A 291 6.92 24.12 -13.91
C PRO A 291 6.51 23.04 -14.91
N ALA A 292 5.48 23.36 -15.69
CA ALA A 292 5.08 22.55 -16.83
C ALA A 292 6.23 22.44 -17.84
N ALA A 293 6.43 21.24 -18.39
CA ALA A 293 7.38 21.03 -19.48
C ALA A 293 7.00 21.93 -20.68
N PRO A 294 7.98 22.48 -21.43
CA PRO A 294 7.70 23.31 -22.61
C PRO A 294 6.76 22.64 -23.61
N ALA A 295 6.85 21.31 -23.71
CA ALA A 295 6.00 20.47 -24.54
C ALA A 295 4.51 20.57 -24.18
N ILE A 296 4.11 21.04 -23.00
CA ILE A 296 2.71 21.19 -22.59
C ILE A 296 2.35 22.56 -22.02
N ALA A 297 3.34 23.43 -21.77
CA ALA A 297 3.11 24.75 -21.18
C ALA A 297 2.24 25.65 -22.07
N ALA A 298 1.26 26.35 -21.48
CA ALA A 298 0.44 27.32 -22.17
C ALA A 298 1.07 28.73 -22.15
N GLU A 299 0.78 29.52 -23.20
CA GLU A 299 1.11 30.95 -23.18
C GLU A 299 0.34 31.64 -22.05
N GLY A 300 1.05 32.33 -21.16
CA GLY A 300 0.44 33.01 -20.01
C GLY A 300 0.29 32.16 -18.74
N GLY A 301 0.76 30.91 -18.75
CA GLY A 301 0.81 30.03 -17.57
C GLY A 301 -0.16 28.85 -17.62
N GLY A 302 0.11 27.82 -16.79
CA GLY A 302 -0.62 26.55 -16.81
C GLY A 302 -0.22 25.63 -17.97
N VAL A 303 -1.09 24.67 -18.29
CA VAL A 303 -0.88 23.69 -19.37
C VAL A 303 -1.89 23.84 -20.50
N ARG A 304 -1.48 23.56 -21.74
CA ARG A 304 -2.38 23.54 -22.92
C ARG A 304 -3.39 22.39 -22.84
N TRP A 305 -2.93 21.27 -22.29
CA TRP A 305 -3.72 20.11 -21.89
C TRP A 305 -2.88 19.29 -20.89
N ASP A 306 -3.50 18.37 -20.15
CA ASP A 306 -2.84 17.55 -19.14
C ASP A 306 -2.64 16.10 -19.66
N PRO A 307 -1.42 15.71 -20.09
CA PRO A 307 -1.17 14.38 -20.62
C PRO A 307 -1.29 13.26 -19.59
N LEU A 308 -0.90 13.48 -18.34
CA LEU A 308 -1.03 12.45 -17.31
C LEU A 308 -2.50 12.15 -17.03
N ALA A 309 -3.35 13.18 -16.91
CA ALA A 309 -4.80 12.99 -16.74
C ALA A 309 -5.40 12.21 -17.92
N ARG A 310 -4.97 12.52 -19.15
CA ARG A 310 -5.42 11.80 -20.35
C ARG A 310 -4.89 10.37 -20.41
N ALA A 311 -3.64 10.14 -20.05
CA ALA A 311 -3.05 8.82 -20.02
C ALA A 311 -3.74 7.90 -19.02
N VAL A 312 -4.09 8.41 -17.82
CA VAL A 312 -4.89 7.68 -16.82
C VAL A 312 -6.24 7.29 -17.40
N ALA A 313 -7.02 8.25 -17.92
CA ALA A 313 -8.35 7.98 -18.45
C ALA A 313 -8.32 6.98 -19.63
N LEU A 314 -7.46 7.22 -20.62
CA LEU A 314 -7.34 6.38 -21.82
C LEU A 314 -6.76 5.00 -21.51
N GLY A 315 -5.83 4.92 -20.56
CA GLY A 315 -5.26 3.65 -20.09
C GLY A 315 -6.33 2.78 -19.43
N HIS A 316 -7.11 3.35 -18.52
CA HIS A 316 -8.21 2.65 -17.84
C HIS A 316 -9.29 2.15 -18.80
N GLU A 317 -9.67 2.96 -19.80
CA GLU A 317 -10.60 2.55 -20.87
C GLU A 317 -10.11 1.31 -21.64
N ARG A 318 -8.78 1.13 -21.72
CA ARG A 318 -8.12 0.02 -22.40
C ARG A 318 -7.85 -1.18 -21.50
N GLY A 319 -8.09 -1.05 -20.20
CA GLY A 319 -7.76 -2.06 -19.20
C GLY A 319 -6.28 -2.08 -18.80
N LEU A 320 -5.58 -0.95 -18.97
CA LEU A 320 -4.21 -0.74 -18.47
C LEU A 320 -4.28 -0.04 -17.11
N GLN A 321 -3.55 -0.55 -16.12
CA GLN A 321 -3.20 0.23 -14.94
C GLN A 321 -2.14 1.26 -15.32
N VAL A 322 -2.28 2.47 -14.78
CA VAL A 322 -1.38 3.59 -15.07
C VAL A 322 -0.61 3.94 -13.82
N TYR A 323 0.70 3.76 -13.88
CA TYR A 323 1.61 4.20 -12.82
C TYR A 323 2.27 5.48 -13.29
N ALA A 324 2.22 6.52 -12.45
CA ALA A 324 2.97 7.73 -12.74
C ALA A 324 4.45 7.46 -12.48
N TRP A 325 5.23 7.51 -13.55
CA TRP A 325 6.68 7.41 -13.51
C TRP A 325 7.29 8.79 -13.22
N LEU A 326 8.02 8.88 -12.12
CA LEU A 326 8.73 10.08 -11.69
C LEU A 326 10.24 9.77 -11.68
N GLU A 327 11.01 10.41 -12.56
CA GLU A 327 12.46 10.48 -12.37
C GLU A 327 12.71 11.32 -11.11
N ALA A 328 13.29 10.76 -10.06
CA ALA A 328 13.32 11.39 -8.74
C ALA A 328 14.45 12.42 -8.60
N LEU A 329 15.71 12.00 -8.79
CA LEU A 329 16.88 12.85 -8.54
C LEU A 329 17.36 13.67 -9.73
N PRO A 330 17.21 13.27 -11.01
CA PRO A 330 17.57 14.13 -12.14
C PRO A 330 16.82 15.47 -12.11
N VAL A 331 17.57 16.56 -12.23
CA VAL A 331 17.03 17.93 -12.16
C VAL A 331 17.18 18.66 -13.49
N TRP A 332 18.32 18.54 -14.17
CA TRP A 332 18.54 19.28 -15.42
C TRP A 332 19.72 18.70 -16.19
N PRO A 333 19.80 18.86 -17.53
CA PRO A 333 21.03 18.62 -18.26
C PRO A 333 22.19 19.47 -17.71
N ASP A 334 23.36 18.86 -17.62
CA ASP A 334 24.62 19.53 -17.30
C ASP A 334 25.38 19.92 -18.58
N GLY A 335 26.21 20.97 -18.50
CA GLY A 335 27.10 21.38 -19.58
C GLY A 335 26.69 22.64 -20.37
N PRO A 336 27.56 23.09 -21.28
CA PRO A 336 27.43 24.40 -21.94
C PRO A 336 26.27 24.48 -22.93
N ASP A 337 25.82 23.34 -23.45
CA ASP A 337 24.70 23.24 -24.39
C ASP A 337 23.36 23.00 -23.68
N ALA A 338 23.35 22.97 -22.33
CA ALA A 338 22.13 22.80 -21.55
C ALA A 338 21.16 23.97 -21.84
N PRO A 339 19.87 23.68 -22.10
CA PRO A 339 18.87 24.73 -22.31
C PRO A 339 18.70 25.57 -21.05
N GLU A 340 18.30 26.83 -21.23
CA GLU A 340 17.97 27.68 -20.07
C GLU A 340 16.74 27.09 -19.35
N PRO A 341 16.80 26.82 -18.02
CA PRO A 341 15.66 26.27 -17.30
C PRO A 341 14.45 27.19 -17.37
N PRO A 342 13.19 26.71 -17.44
CA PRO A 342 12.04 27.60 -17.46
C PRO A 342 11.89 28.38 -16.14
N PRO A 343 11.13 29.49 -16.12
CA PRO A 343 10.78 30.18 -14.89
C PRO A 343 10.14 29.22 -13.87
N GLY A 344 10.52 29.34 -12.59
CA GLY A 344 10.03 28.46 -11.53
C GLY A 344 10.73 27.10 -11.42
N HIS A 345 11.58 26.74 -12.39
CA HIS A 345 12.36 25.50 -12.34
C HIS A 345 13.30 25.47 -11.11
N LEU A 346 13.49 24.29 -10.53
CA LEU A 346 14.28 24.11 -9.31
C LEU A 346 15.69 24.70 -9.44
N LEU A 347 16.34 24.52 -10.58
CA LEU A 347 17.72 25.01 -10.83
C LEU A 347 17.85 26.54 -10.72
N ARG A 348 16.79 27.33 -10.97
CA ARG A 348 16.84 28.81 -10.88
C ARG A 348 16.89 29.34 -9.44
N GLY A 349 16.60 28.52 -8.45
CA GLY A 349 16.50 28.95 -7.05
C GLY A 349 16.68 27.85 -6.02
N GLY A 350 17.29 26.72 -6.39
CA GLY A 350 17.40 25.53 -5.55
C GLY A 350 18.04 25.83 -4.20
N THR A 351 19.13 26.59 -4.17
CA THR A 351 19.80 26.97 -2.91
C THR A 351 18.90 27.85 -2.03
N GLN A 352 18.15 28.78 -2.62
CA GLN A 352 17.22 29.62 -1.86
C GLN A 352 16.01 28.84 -1.35
N ARG A 353 15.51 27.88 -2.15
CA ARG A 353 14.30 27.10 -1.86
C ARG A 353 14.55 25.93 -0.92
N LEU A 354 15.68 25.24 -1.10
CA LEU A 354 16.00 23.95 -0.48
C LEU A 354 17.28 23.99 0.38
N GLY A 355 17.99 25.13 0.41
CA GLY A 355 19.20 25.31 1.20
C GLY A 355 20.48 24.85 0.51
N GLU A 356 21.61 25.05 1.18
CA GLU A 356 22.91 24.54 0.74
C GLU A 356 22.91 23.00 0.71
N GLY A 357 23.61 22.42 -0.26
CA GLY A 357 23.69 20.96 -0.42
C GLY A 357 22.44 20.29 -1.03
N TRP A 358 21.50 21.07 -1.58
CA TRP A 358 20.32 20.54 -2.28
C TRP A 358 20.66 19.77 -3.57
N GLN A 359 21.81 20.05 -4.18
CA GLN A 359 22.34 19.35 -5.36
C GLN A 359 23.49 18.44 -4.95
N GLN A 360 23.66 17.34 -5.67
CA GLN A 360 24.85 16.49 -5.55
C GLN A 360 26.06 17.25 -6.10
N ALA A 361 27.25 16.95 -5.58
CA ALA A 361 28.47 17.67 -5.96
C ALA A 361 28.90 17.37 -7.39
N GLU A 362 28.76 16.12 -7.80
CA GLU A 362 29.19 15.64 -9.12
C GLU A 362 27.96 15.35 -9.99
N PRO A 363 27.86 15.93 -11.20
CA PRO A 363 26.86 15.52 -12.17
C PRO A 363 27.14 14.09 -12.64
N TYR A 364 26.11 13.42 -13.15
CA TYR A 364 26.24 12.05 -13.67
C TYR A 364 25.39 11.86 -14.91
N LEU A 365 25.91 11.12 -15.89
CA LEU A 365 25.27 10.92 -17.20
C LEU A 365 24.84 12.24 -17.87
N GLY A 366 25.65 13.29 -17.69
CA GLY A 366 25.36 14.63 -18.24
C GLY A 366 24.15 15.30 -17.59
N ARG A 367 23.79 14.93 -16.36
CA ARG A 367 22.69 15.55 -15.61
C ARG A 367 23.13 16.05 -14.24
N ILE A 368 22.59 17.19 -13.84
CA ILE A 368 22.60 17.71 -12.48
C ILE A 368 21.58 16.91 -11.68
N LEU A 369 21.99 16.43 -10.50
CA LEU A 369 21.16 15.61 -9.62
C LEU A 369 20.85 16.32 -8.30
N ALA A 370 19.62 16.18 -7.81
CA ALA A 370 19.25 16.60 -6.46
C ALA A 370 19.84 15.63 -5.42
N SER A 371 20.21 16.14 -4.25
CA SER A 371 20.82 15.35 -3.18
C SER A 371 19.77 14.74 -2.27
N PRO A 372 19.62 13.40 -2.22
CA PRO A 372 18.69 12.75 -1.28
C PRO A 372 19.13 12.90 0.19
N ALA A 373 20.38 13.27 0.45
CA ALA A 373 20.86 13.56 1.80
C ALA A 373 20.22 14.84 2.39
N ALA A 374 19.80 15.78 1.55
CA ALA A 374 19.15 17.02 1.99
C ALA A 374 17.68 16.78 2.32
N ALA A 375 17.30 16.97 3.59
CA ALA A 375 15.91 16.82 4.03
C ALA A 375 14.90 17.69 3.23
N PRO A 376 15.20 18.95 2.87
CA PRO A 376 14.30 19.74 2.04
C PRO A 376 14.08 19.15 0.64
N VAL A 377 15.08 18.49 0.05
CA VAL A 377 14.94 17.78 -1.23
C VAL A 377 14.01 16.59 -1.10
N ARG A 378 14.15 15.79 -0.03
CA ARG A 378 13.27 14.65 0.22
C ARG A 378 11.81 15.09 0.42
N ALA A 379 11.59 16.11 1.24
CA ALA A 379 10.26 16.67 1.48
C ALA A 379 9.63 17.22 0.17
N TYR A 380 10.44 17.87 -0.67
CA TYR A 380 10.02 18.36 -1.98
C TYR A 380 9.57 17.22 -2.91
N LEU A 381 10.41 16.21 -3.09
CA LEU A 381 10.09 15.04 -3.95
C LEU A 381 8.92 14.23 -3.40
N ALA A 382 8.82 14.09 -2.08
CA ALA A 382 7.68 13.44 -1.43
C ALA A 382 6.37 14.21 -1.67
N SER A 383 6.41 15.55 -1.61
CA SER A 383 5.26 16.39 -1.93
C SER A 383 4.82 16.22 -3.39
N THR A 384 5.77 16.07 -4.31
CA THR A 384 5.49 15.78 -5.73
C THR A 384 4.82 14.41 -5.91
N CYS A 385 5.28 13.38 -5.19
CA CYS A 385 4.65 12.06 -5.21
C CYS A 385 3.22 12.11 -4.64
N ALA A 386 3.02 12.82 -3.52
CA ALA A 386 1.73 12.99 -2.87
C ALA A 386 0.74 13.78 -3.73
N ASP A 387 1.20 14.83 -4.40
CA ASP A 387 0.40 15.63 -5.32
C ASP A 387 -0.16 14.79 -6.47
N VAL A 388 0.69 13.95 -7.09
CA VAL A 388 0.26 13.02 -8.13
C VAL A 388 -0.73 11.98 -7.59
N ALA A 389 -0.43 11.35 -6.45
CA ALA A 389 -1.29 10.34 -5.84
C ALA A 389 -2.67 10.89 -5.43
N LYS A 390 -2.72 12.16 -5.01
CA LYS A 390 -3.94 12.86 -4.60
C LYS A 390 -4.82 13.28 -5.76
N ARG A 391 -4.23 13.87 -6.81
CA ARG A 391 -4.99 14.55 -7.88
C ARG A 391 -5.29 13.65 -9.06
N TYR A 392 -4.52 12.58 -9.26
CA TYR A 392 -4.67 11.68 -10.40
C TYR A 392 -5.13 10.30 -9.92
N GLY A 393 -6.04 9.69 -10.67
CA GLY A 393 -6.53 8.33 -10.41
C GLY A 393 -5.52 7.24 -10.76
N VAL A 394 -4.23 7.44 -10.48
CA VAL A 394 -3.17 6.48 -10.78
C VAL A 394 -3.31 5.20 -9.96
N ASP A 395 -2.85 4.10 -10.52
CA ASP A 395 -2.85 2.78 -9.86
C ASP A 395 -1.56 2.56 -9.05
N GLY A 396 -0.50 3.29 -9.39
CA GLY A 396 0.76 3.24 -8.67
C GLY A 396 1.72 4.39 -9.01
N LEU A 397 2.88 4.37 -8.36
CA LEU A 397 4.03 5.20 -8.67
C LEU A 397 5.18 4.32 -9.13
N HIS A 398 5.97 4.85 -10.07
CA HIS A 398 7.22 4.26 -10.49
C HIS A 398 8.34 5.28 -10.31
N LEU A 399 9.31 5.02 -9.43
CA LEU A 399 10.43 5.93 -9.17
C LEU A 399 11.69 5.43 -9.87
N SER A 400 12.28 6.26 -10.72
CA SER A 400 13.59 6.01 -11.33
C SER A 400 14.55 7.15 -11.05
N GLY A 401 15.75 7.14 -11.62
CA GLY A 401 16.76 8.15 -11.39
C GLY A 401 17.22 8.20 -9.93
N LEU A 402 17.31 7.04 -9.26
CA LEU A 402 17.77 6.94 -7.88
C LEU A 402 19.30 6.82 -7.86
N LEU A 403 19.96 7.82 -8.45
CA LEU A 403 21.40 7.89 -8.67
C LEU A 403 22.05 8.81 -7.63
N VAL A 404 23.08 8.32 -6.93
CA VAL A 404 23.83 9.07 -5.91
C VAL A 404 25.32 9.07 -6.23
N THR A 405 25.93 10.25 -6.32
CA THR A 405 27.35 10.47 -6.60
C THR A 405 28.09 10.95 -5.36
N GLY A 406 29.37 10.62 -5.26
CA GLY A 406 30.27 11.14 -4.23
C GLY A 406 29.96 10.67 -2.81
N MET A 407 29.08 9.67 -2.64
CA MET A 407 28.77 9.02 -1.36
C MET A 407 29.22 7.56 -1.40
N ASP A 408 29.63 7.03 -0.26
CA ASP A 408 29.79 5.58 -0.12
C ASP A 408 28.43 4.86 -0.18
N GLY A 409 28.47 3.54 -0.38
CA GLY A 409 27.28 2.71 -0.55
C GLY A 409 26.28 2.80 0.61
N GLU A 410 26.77 2.80 1.84
CA GLU A 410 25.92 2.80 3.04
C GLU A 410 25.22 4.15 3.24
N ALA A 411 25.95 5.25 3.05
CA ALA A 411 25.39 6.60 3.13
C ALA A 411 24.37 6.86 2.02
N ALA A 412 24.66 6.40 0.79
CA ALA A 412 23.73 6.49 -0.33
C ALA A 412 22.45 5.67 -0.07
N ASP A 413 22.57 4.42 0.35
CA ASP A 413 21.43 3.56 0.70
C ASP A 413 20.56 4.17 1.80
N SER A 414 21.18 4.75 2.82
CA SER A 414 20.48 5.44 3.92
C SER A 414 19.71 6.66 3.41
N ALA A 415 20.35 7.49 2.58
CA ALA A 415 19.71 8.67 1.99
C ALA A 415 18.55 8.31 1.06
N LEU A 416 18.71 7.30 0.21
CA LEU A 416 17.66 6.79 -0.67
C LEU A 416 16.52 6.13 0.13
N THR A 417 16.83 5.39 1.19
CA THR A 417 15.81 4.81 2.09
C THR A 417 14.98 5.91 2.75
N ALA A 418 15.62 6.98 3.23
CA ALA A 418 14.91 8.12 3.81
C ALA A 418 14.00 8.82 2.77
N LEU A 419 14.48 8.98 1.53
CA LEU A 419 13.67 9.55 0.44
C LEU A 419 12.44 8.70 0.17
N LEU A 420 12.62 7.38 0.02
CA LEU A 420 11.51 6.46 -0.22
C LEU A 420 10.53 6.45 0.94
N LEU A 421 11.01 6.46 2.18
CA LEU A 421 10.15 6.48 3.35
C LEU A 421 9.23 7.71 3.33
N GLU A 422 9.78 8.90 3.11
CA GLU A 422 9.00 10.14 3.03
C GLU A 422 8.03 10.13 1.85
N ALA A 423 8.51 9.77 0.65
CA ALA A 423 7.69 9.77 -0.57
C ALA A 423 6.55 8.75 -0.52
N VAL A 424 6.83 7.52 -0.11
CA VAL A 424 5.84 6.43 -0.01
C VAL A 424 4.82 6.74 1.08
N THR A 425 5.27 7.23 2.24
CA THR A 425 4.37 7.57 3.36
C THR A 425 3.39 8.66 2.96
N GLN A 426 3.85 9.74 2.33
CA GLN A 426 2.96 10.83 1.92
C GLN A 426 2.04 10.41 0.76
N ALA A 427 2.55 9.68 -0.23
CA ALA A 427 1.74 9.19 -1.34
C ALA A 427 0.64 8.23 -0.87
N ARG A 428 0.96 7.30 0.05
CA ARG A 428 -0.03 6.38 0.63
C ARG A 428 -0.97 7.05 1.62
N ALA A 429 -0.58 8.16 2.25
CA ALA A 429 -1.53 8.96 3.04
C ALA A 429 -2.65 9.56 2.17
N GLU A 430 -2.32 9.96 0.93
CA GLU A 430 -3.31 10.45 -0.04
C GLU A 430 -4.05 9.30 -0.74
N ARG A 431 -3.37 8.16 -0.97
CA ARG A 431 -3.94 6.98 -1.64
C ARG A 431 -3.42 5.67 -1.02
N PRO A 432 -4.09 5.11 0.01
CA PRO A 432 -3.56 4.00 0.82
C PRO A 432 -3.15 2.74 0.07
N ASN A 433 -3.78 2.46 -1.07
CA ASN A 433 -3.56 1.23 -1.85
C ASN A 433 -2.67 1.46 -3.07
N LEU A 434 -1.95 2.59 -3.08
CA LEU A 434 -1.01 2.92 -4.14
C LEU A 434 0.18 1.96 -4.11
N LEU A 435 0.37 1.26 -5.22
CA LEU A 435 1.54 0.43 -5.46
C LEU A 435 2.74 1.32 -5.78
N VAL A 436 3.89 1.02 -5.19
CA VAL A 436 5.13 1.75 -5.42
C VAL A 436 6.17 0.80 -6.01
N SER A 437 6.66 1.16 -7.18
CA SER A 437 7.73 0.46 -7.88
C SER A 437 8.95 1.36 -8.02
N VAL A 438 10.13 0.73 -8.11
CA VAL A 438 11.40 1.47 -8.34
C VAL A 438 12.21 0.81 -9.44
N ALA A 439 12.97 1.62 -10.18
CA ALA A 439 13.97 1.13 -11.12
C ALA A 439 15.29 0.85 -10.41
N ALA A 440 15.79 -0.38 -10.55
CA ALA A 440 17.18 -0.72 -10.29
C ALA A 440 17.98 -0.42 -11.57
N GLU A 441 18.53 0.79 -11.63
CA GLU A 441 19.27 1.29 -12.79
C GLU A 441 20.71 0.76 -12.77
N SER A 442 21.19 0.28 -13.91
CA SER A 442 22.61 -0.03 -14.14
C SER A 442 23.19 1.00 -15.11
N GLY A 443 24.09 1.84 -14.63
CA GLY A 443 24.88 2.76 -15.44
C GLY A 443 26.35 2.31 -15.52
N PRO A 444 27.18 3.02 -16.31
CA PRO A 444 28.61 2.72 -16.40
C PRO A 444 29.27 2.82 -15.03
N VAL A 445 30.06 1.81 -14.67
CA VAL A 445 30.91 1.84 -13.48
C VAL A 445 31.94 2.97 -13.68
N PRO A 446 32.08 3.91 -12.73
CA PRO A 446 33.07 4.99 -12.83
C PRO A 446 34.50 4.44 -12.94
N ASP A 447 35.36 5.16 -13.65
CA ASP A 447 36.77 4.79 -13.81
C ASP A 447 37.54 4.89 -12.46
N GLU A 448 38.66 4.18 -12.34
CA GLU A 448 39.50 4.25 -11.13
C GLU A 448 39.95 5.69 -10.85
N GLY A 449 39.52 6.25 -9.70
CA GLY A 449 39.84 7.61 -9.26
C GLY A 449 38.70 8.62 -9.44
N GLU A 450 37.61 8.24 -10.10
CA GLU A 450 36.38 9.04 -10.15
C GLU A 450 35.53 8.87 -8.87
N ALA A 451 34.62 9.81 -8.63
CA ALA A 451 33.73 9.76 -7.48
C ALA A 451 32.87 8.48 -7.50
N PRO A 452 32.64 7.83 -6.35
CA PRO A 452 31.78 6.66 -6.29
C PRO A 452 30.37 7.02 -6.76
N VAL A 453 29.75 6.12 -7.50
CA VAL A 453 28.37 6.26 -7.96
C VAL A 453 27.58 5.04 -7.49
N VAL A 454 26.52 5.31 -6.74
CA VAL A 454 25.52 4.32 -6.33
C VAL A 454 24.32 4.49 -7.23
N GLN A 455 23.96 3.42 -7.94
CA GLN A 455 22.89 3.42 -8.93
C GLN A 455 21.77 2.54 -8.41
N GLY A 456 20.62 3.15 -8.14
CA GLY A 456 19.51 2.46 -7.52
C GLY A 456 19.79 2.07 -6.07
N LEU A 457 18.92 1.20 -5.57
CA LEU A 457 18.93 0.75 -4.19
C LEU A 457 19.75 -0.53 -4.04
N SER A 458 20.46 -0.68 -2.91
CA SER A 458 21.01 -1.99 -2.55
C SER A 458 19.90 -3.00 -2.27
N PRO A 459 19.99 -4.24 -2.80
CA PRO A 459 19.03 -5.30 -2.52
C PRO A 459 18.95 -5.68 -1.02
N THR A 460 19.96 -5.35 -0.23
CA THR A 460 20.00 -5.58 1.23
C THR A 460 19.74 -4.32 2.05
N GLY A 461 19.35 -3.22 1.40
CA GLY A 461 19.10 -1.94 2.07
C GLY A 461 17.89 -1.96 3.01
N ALA A 462 17.87 -1.02 3.96
CA ALA A 462 16.80 -0.94 4.97
C ALA A 462 15.40 -0.65 4.39
N TRP A 463 15.32 -0.04 3.21
CA TRP A 463 14.06 0.15 2.47
C TRP A 463 13.35 -1.19 2.15
N TRP A 464 14.12 -2.26 1.91
CA TRP A 464 13.60 -3.58 1.57
C TRP A 464 12.94 -4.22 2.79
N SER A 465 13.62 -4.23 3.93
CA SER A 465 13.07 -4.76 5.19
C SER A 465 11.92 -3.90 5.71
N ALA A 466 11.94 -2.59 5.44
CA ALA A 466 10.85 -1.66 5.75
C ALA A 466 9.63 -1.76 4.80
N ARG A 467 9.70 -2.57 3.72
CA ARG A 467 8.61 -2.76 2.73
C ARG A 467 8.11 -1.46 2.11
N LEU A 468 9.04 -0.54 1.80
CA LEU A 468 8.69 0.76 1.20
C LEU A 468 8.31 0.61 -0.27
N VAL A 469 8.84 -0.40 -0.94
CA VAL A 469 8.67 -0.64 -2.36
C VAL A 469 8.00 -1.99 -2.54
N ASP A 470 6.99 -2.02 -3.39
CA ASP A 470 6.22 -3.23 -3.68
C ASP A 470 6.87 -4.06 -4.77
N VAL A 471 7.46 -3.43 -5.80
CA VAL A 471 8.01 -4.09 -6.99
C VAL A 471 9.29 -3.40 -7.49
N VAL A 472 10.29 -4.17 -7.93
CA VAL A 472 11.52 -3.62 -8.51
C VAL A 472 11.61 -3.96 -10.00
N THR A 473 11.93 -3.00 -10.85
CA THR A 473 12.23 -3.25 -12.26
C THR A 473 13.73 -3.35 -12.45
N VAL A 474 14.21 -4.39 -13.12
CA VAL A 474 15.65 -4.65 -13.33
C VAL A 474 15.91 -4.89 -14.81
N GLU A 475 16.93 -4.24 -15.37
CA GLU A 475 17.36 -4.46 -16.76
C GLU A 475 17.79 -5.91 -16.99
N PHE A 476 17.30 -6.51 -18.08
CA PHE A 476 17.65 -7.86 -18.47
C PHE A 476 18.82 -7.83 -19.47
N GLY A 477 20.00 -8.22 -19.01
CA GLY A 477 21.24 -8.24 -19.80
C GLY A 477 21.52 -9.58 -20.49
N ALA A 478 22.15 -9.53 -21.66
CA ALA A 478 22.60 -10.68 -22.44
C ALA A 478 23.69 -11.50 -21.71
N GLY A 479 23.28 -12.49 -20.91
CA GLY A 479 24.15 -13.58 -20.44
C GLY A 479 24.14 -13.88 -18.95
N ALA A 480 23.58 -13.02 -18.11
CA ALA A 480 23.25 -13.33 -16.72
C ALA A 480 22.13 -12.38 -16.27
N PRO A 481 21.06 -12.88 -15.64
CA PRO A 481 20.03 -11.99 -15.17
C PRO A 481 20.60 -11.13 -14.03
N ALA A 482 20.66 -9.82 -14.21
CA ALA A 482 20.75 -8.90 -13.07
C ALA A 482 19.64 -9.20 -12.04
N SER A 483 18.55 -9.85 -12.47
CA SER A 483 17.50 -10.36 -11.60
C SER A 483 17.92 -11.47 -10.63
N GLU A 484 19.04 -12.20 -10.80
CA GLU A 484 19.40 -13.31 -9.89
C GLU A 484 19.69 -12.82 -8.45
N ALA A 485 20.43 -11.71 -8.33
CA ALA A 485 20.70 -11.07 -7.05
C ALA A 485 19.43 -10.54 -6.37
N TRP A 486 18.49 -10.02 -7.16
CA TRP A 486 17.21 -9.48 -6.69
C TRP A 486 16.17 -10.58 -6.40
N GLN A 487 16.18 -11.68 -7.14
CA GLN A 487 15.26 -12.82 -7.02
C GLN A 487 15.59 -13.67 -5.81
N GLY A 488 16.88 -13.81 -5.44
CA GLY A 488 17.32 -14.51 -4.24
C GLY A 488 16.81 -13.90 -2.93
N LEU A 489 16.31 -12.66 -2.95
CA LEU A 489 15.84 -11.90 -1.79
C LEU A 489 14.33 -11.98 -1.58
N GLY A 490 13.60 -12.64 -2.48
CA GLY A 490 12.20 -12.98 -2.26
C GLY A 490 11.22 -11.81 -2.34
N GLY A 491 11.44 -10.82 -3.22
CA GLY A 491 10.45 -9.79 -3.60
C GLY A 491 10.11 -9.83 -5.09
N PRO A 492 9.09 -9.10 -5.57
CA PRO A 492 8.61 -9.22 -6.94
C PRO A 492 9.48 -8.37 -7.88
N VAL A 493 10.18 -9.04 -8.78
CA VAL A 493 11.04 -8.41 -9.79
C VAL A 493 10.34 -8.44 -11.15
N LEU A 494 10.33 -7.30 -11.84
CA LEU A 494 9.95 -7.19 -13.25
C LEU A 494 11.22 -7.07 -14.10
N SER A 495 11.32 -7.91 -15.13
CA SER A 495 12.45 -7.86 -16.06
C SER A 495 12.19 -6.84 -17.17
N VAL A 496 13.04 -5.83 -17.29
CA VAL A 496 12.99 -4.83 -18.36
C VAL A 496 13.70 -5.38 -19.59
N LEU A 497 12.99 -5.44 -20.72
CA LEU A 497 13.47 -6.04 -21.97
C LEU A 497 13.54 -5.00 -23.09
N ASP A 498 14.63 -5.04 -23.86
CA ASP A 498 14.79 -4.20 -25.05
C ASP A 498 13.96 -4.74 -26.24
N VAL A 499 13.01 -3.93 -26.69
CA VAL A 499 12.12 -4.30 -27.81
C VAL A 499 12.72 -3.99 -29.19
N ARG A 500 13.87 -3.31 -29.25
CA ARG A 500 14.54 -2.92 -30.51
C ARG A 500 15.21 -4.11 -31.20
N ALA A 501 15.43 -5.19 -30.45
CA ALA A 501 15.94 -6.45 -31.00
C ALA A 501 14.94 -7.10 -31.98
N SER A 502 15.41 -8.13 -32.70
CA SER A 502 14.52 -8.96 -33.51
C SER A 502 13.43 -9.59 -32.63
N PHE A 503 12.22 -9.77 -33.17
CA PHE A 503 11.12 -10.38 -32.39
C PHE A 503 11.47 -11.76 -31.82
N THR A 504 12.27 -12.56 -32.54
CA THR A 504 12.72 -13.87 -32.03
C THR A 504 13.55 -13.69 -30.76
N ALA A 505 14.50 -12.77 -30.77
CA ALA A 505 15.31 -12.45 -29.59
C ALA A 505 14.42 -11.95 -28.44
N LEU A 506 13.50 -11.02 -28.70
CA LEU A 506 12.55 -10.54 -27.70
C LEU A 506 11.70 -11.67 -27.11
N ALA A 507 11.23 -12.61 -27.93
CA ALA A 507 10.46 -13.76 -27.46
C ALA A 507 11.30 -14.72 -26.60
N ASP A 508 12.56 -14.94 -26.97
CA ASP A 508 13.51 -15.73 -26.21
C ASP A 508 13.81 -15.07 -24.85
N ASP A 509 13.98 -13.74 -24.82
CA ASP A 509 14.21 -12.96 -23.60
C ASP A 509 12.99 -12.99 -22.66
N ILE A 510 11.77 -12.88 -23.20
CA ILE A 510 10.54 -13.06 -22.41
C ILE A 510 10.52 -14.47 -21.78
N HIS A 511 10.91 -15.49 -22.53
CA HIS A 511 10.94 -16.86 -22.03
C HIS A 511 12.02 -17.04 -20.95
N ALA A 512 13.18 -16.42 -21.14
CA ALA A 512 14.29 -16.45 -20.19
C ALA A 512 13.92 -15.72 -18.88
N ALA A 513 13.28 -14.55 -18.96
CA ALA A 513 12.79 -13.80 -17.80
C ALA A 513 11.74 -14.58 -17.00
N ARG A 514 10.79 -15.24 -17.67
CA ARG A 514 9.83 -16.14 -16.99
C ARG A 514 10.53 -17.30 -16.29
N LYS A 515 11.54 -17.89 -16.94
CA LYS A 515 12.30 -19.02 -16.39
C LYS A 515 13.16 -18.61 -15.19
N SER A 516 13.61 -17.36 -15.11
CA SER A 516 14.33 -16.86 -13.93
C SER A 516 13.40 -16.65 -12.72
N GLY A 517 12.08 -16.69 -12.90
CA GLY A 517 11.11 -16.46 -11.85
C GLY A 517 10.73 -14.98 -11.68
N ALA A 518 10.96 -14.15 -12.69
CA ALA A 518 10.39 -12.80 -12.72
C ALA A 518 8.86 -12.88 -12.64
N VAL A 519 8.25 -12.01 -11.84
CA VAL A 519 6.79 -11.98 -11.70
C VAL A 519 6.11 -11.20 -12.84
N GLY A 520 6.91 -10.58 -13.69
CA GLY A 520 6.44 -9.89 -14.88
C GLY A 520 7.55 -9.33 -15.75
N ILE A 521 7.11 -8.72 -16.84
CA ILE A 521 7.90 -8.20 -17.95
C ILE A 521 7.61 -6.71 -18.10
N VAL A 522 8.64 -5.91 -18.32
CA VAL A 522 8.54 -4.50 -18.73
C VAL A 522 9.18 -4.37 -20.11
N LEU A 523 8.48 -3.73 -21.04
CA LEU A 523 9.01 -3.42 -22.37
C LEU A 523 9.58 -2.00 -22.38
N ASP A 524 10.86 -1.87 -22.72
CA ASP A 524 11.53 -0.57 -22.88
C ASP A 524 11.72 -0.26 -24.37
N ASP A 525 10.91 0.59 -24.99
CA ASP A 525 9.75 1.34 -24.48
C ASP A 525 8.56 1.24 -25.46
N ALA A 526 7.43 1.88 -25.15
CA ALA A 526 6.23 1.90 -25.99
C ALA A 526 6.48 2.45 -27.41
N ALA A 527 7.32 3.47 -27.56
CA ALA A 527 7.62 4.07 -28.85
C ALA A 527 8.50 3.14 -29.69
N ALA A 528 9.51 2.52 -29.08
CA ALA A 528 10.34 1.50 -29.71
C ALA A 528 9.52 0.27 -30.10
N LEU A 529 8.57 -0.16 -29.26
CA LEU A 529 7.68 -1.28 -29.55
C LEU A 529 6.83 -1.02 -30.79
N ARG A 530 6.26 0.20 -30.89
CA ARG A 530 5.50 0.65 -32.06
C ARG A 530 6.39 0.68 -33.30
N ALA A 531 7.59 1.27 -33.20
CA ALA A 531 8.53 1.37 -34.32
C ALA A 531 8.97 -0.01 -34.84
N ALA A 532 9.15 -0.98 -33.95
CA ALA A 532 9.52 -2.35 -34.30
C ALA A 532 8.34 -3.16 -34.88
N GLY A 533 7.10 -2.70 -34.71
CA GLY A 533 5.90 -3.39 -35.21
C GLY A 533 5.61 -4.71 -34.49
N HIS A 534 6.03 -4.84 -33.23
CA HIS A 534 5.94 -6.11 -32.51
C HIS A 534 4.61 -6.33 -31.77
N SER A 535 3.75 -5.31 -31.62
CA SER A 535 2.54 -5.41 -30.78
C SER A 535 1.63 -6.60 -31.13
N GLU A 536 1.23 -6.74 -32.40
CA GLU A 536 0.39 -7.85 -32.85
C GLU A 536 1.11 -9.20 -32.73
N ARG A 537 2.43 -9.22 -32.92
CA ARG A 537 3.25 -10.43 -32.82
C ARG A 537 3.35 -10.91 -31.38
N LEU A 538 3.47 -9.98 -30.42
CA LEU A 538 3.41 -10.29 -28.99
C LEU A 538 2.07 -10.93 -28.64
N ALA A 539 0.96 -10.33 -29.08
CA ALA A 539 -0.39 -10.86 -28.87
C ALA A 539 -0.65 -12.19 -29.60
N ALA A 540 0.02 -12.46 -30.73
CA ALA A 540 -0.06 -13.76 -31.41
C ALA A 540 0.87 -14.82 -30.81
N GLY A 541 1.84 -14.41 -29.98
CA GLY A 541 2.90 -15.27 -29.44
C GLY A 541 2.97 -15.24 -27.91
N PRO A 542 4.00 -14.60 -27.32
CA PRO A 542 4.27 -14.70 -25.88
C PRO A 542 3.15 -14.16 -24.98
N PHE A 543 2.27 -13.29 -25.50
CA PHE A 543 1.14 -12.68 -24.80
C PHE A 543 -0.22 -13.06 -25.43
N THR A 544 -0.39 -14.33 -25.82
CA THR A 544 -1.63 -14.85 -26.47
C THR A 544 -2.96 -14.46 -25.83
N ARG A 545 -3.00 -14.27 -24.52
CA ARG A 545 -4.19 -13.81 -23.79
C ARG A 545 -3.94 -12.43 -23.26
N ARG A 546 -4.96 -11.55 -23.31
CA ARG A 546 -4.93 -10.29 -22.56
C ARG A 546 -4.57 -10.60 -21.11
N ALA A 547 -3.52 -9.97 -20.59
CA ALA A 547 -3.20 -10.12 -19.19
C ALA A 547 -4.39 -9.59 -18.38
N LEU A 548 -4.78 -10.33 -17.34
CA LEU A 548 -5.77 -9.78 -16.42
C LEU A 548 -5.17 -8.51 -15.83
N VAL A 549 -6.01 -7.52 -15.56
CA VAL A 549 -5.59 -6.40 -14.71
C VAL A 549 -5.10 -7.05 -13.42
N PRO A 550 -3.82 -6.85 -13.01
CA PRO A 550 -3.41 -7.28 -11.68
C PRO A 550 -4.47 -6.72 -10.75
N PRO A 551 -5.04 -7.48 -9.81
CA PRO A 551 -5.91 -6.84 -8.83
C PRO A 551 -5.15 -5.60 -8.36
N ALA A 552 -5.77 -4.41 -8.42
CA ALA A 552 -5.33 -3.36 -7.52
C ALA A 552 -5.22 -4.08 -6.18
N LEU A 553 -4.01 -4.16 -5.59
CA LEU A 553 -3.88 -4.90 -4.34
C LEU A 553 -4.97 -4.34 -3.45
N ALA A 554 -5.96 -5.18 -3.13
CA ALA A 554 -7.30 -4.69 -2.91
C ALA A 554 -7.32 -3.65 -1.80
N GLY A 555 -7.77 -2.46 -2.18
CA GLY A 555 -8.37 -1.46 -1.33
C GLY A 555 -8.94 -0.33 -2.18
#